data_AF-A0A146F4T0-F1
#
_entry.id   AF-A0A146F4T0-F1
#
_cell.length_a   1.000
_cell.length_b   1.000
_cell.length_c   1.000
_cell.angle_alpha   90.00
_cell.angle_beta   90.00
_cell.angle_gamma   90.00
#
_symmetry.space_group_name_H-M   'P 1'
#
loop_
_entity.id
_entity.type
_entity.pdbx_description
1 polymer ?
#
loop_
_entity_poly.entity_id
_entity_poly.type
_entity_poly.pdbx_seq_one_letter_code
_entity_poly.pdbx_strand_id
1 'polypeptide(L)'
;MLLVGYGSPHFDAESQQLKYSFANLNAGNAAVAFVFLYMISFGSTCAALPWTYQNEVFPVSARGRGTALSACINWFANFWLGLYMPEALNKAAWKIYFVFGGICIATSFVTYLFYPETAQRSLEELDLLFTPNRRKLVCFDWEACQKGSLLHRDFEGVEVAQQLETALVMGGIQKTV
;
A
#
# COMPACT_ATOMS: atom_id res chain seq x y z
N MET A 1 16.96 -18.00 7.99
CA MET A 1 17.83 -19.13 8.38
C MET A 1 17.30 -19.92 9.59
N LEU A 2 16.48 -19.34 10.48
CA LEU A 2 15.90 -20.02 11.66
C LEU A 2 14.96 -21.20 11.36
N LEU A 3 14.28 -21.21 10.21
CA LEU A 3 13.27 -22.22 9.86
C LEU A 3 13.81 -23.46 9.14
N VAL A 4 15.07 -23.44 8.70
CA VAL A 4 15.65 -24.50 7.84
C VAL A 4 16.01 -25.77 8.63
N GLY A 5 16.26 -25.65 9.95
CA GLY A 5 16.74 -26.78 10.77
C GLY A 5 15.91 -27.13 12.00
N TYR A 6 14.95 -26.29 12.43
CA TYR A 6 14.37 -26.40 13.77
C TYR A 6 12.89 -26.03 13.87
N GLY A 7 12.08 -26.07 12.81
CA GLY A 7 10.70 -25.59 12.93
C GLY A 7 9.85 -25.71 11.68
N SER A 8 9.97 -26.82 10.94
CA SER A 8 9.15 -27.03 9.74
C SER A 8 7.67 -27.04 10.14
N PRO A 9 6.84 -26.13 9.60
CA PRO A 9 5.42 -26.17 9.83
C PRO A 9 4.87 -27.46 9.24
N HIS A 10 4.13 -28.23 10.03
CA HIS A 10 3.39 -29.39 9.55
C HIS A 10 1.91 -29.14 9.80
N PHE A 11 1.10 -29.36 8.77
CA PHE A 11 -0.34 -29.27 8.91
C PHE A 11 -0.84 -30.62 9.45
N ASP A 12 -1.55 -30.60 10.57
CA ASP A 12 -2.14 -31.79 11.15
C ASP A 12 -3.61 -31.90 10.71
N ALA A 13 -3.92 -32.97 9.96
CA ALA A 13 -5.23 -33.15 9.36
C ALA A 13 -6.35 -33.37 10.40
N GLU A 14 -6.01 -33.86 11.59
CA GLU A 14 -6.98 -34.18 12.64
C GLU A 14 -7.40 -32.94 13.44
N SER A 15 -6.43 -32.08 13.80
CA SER A 15 -6.70 -30.85 14.56
C SER A 15 -6.99 -29.63 13.68
N GLN A 16 -6.73 -29.69 12.37
CA GLN A 16 -6.77 -28.55 11.44
C GLN A 16 -5.93 -27.36 11.94
N GLN A 17 -4.92 -27.64 12.75
CA GLN A 17 -4.00 -26.64 13.31
C GLN A 17 -2.63 -26.77 12.65
N LEU A 18 -1.96 -25.63 12.52
CA LEU A 18 -0.57 -25.59 12.12
C LEU A 18 0.32 -25.84 13.34
N LYS A 19 1.09 -26.93 13.33
CA LYS A 19 2.01 -27.26 14.42
C LYS A 19 3.43 -26.88 14.04
N TYR A 20 4.13 -26.27 15.00
CA TYR A 20 5.55 -25.97 14.94
C TYR A 20 6.28 -26.76 16.00
N SER A 21 7.30 -27.53 15.62
CA SER A 21 8.17 -28.23 16.56
C SER A 21 9.55 -27.59 16.55
N PHE A 22 9.90 -26.90 17.63
CA PHE A 22 11.20 -26.25 17.78
C PHE A 22 12.16 -27.08 18.61
N ALA A 23 13.30 -27.49 18.04
CA ALA A 23 14.32 -28.20 18.82
C ALA A 23 15.18 -27.27 19.69
N ASN A 24 15.17 -25.96 19.40
CA ASN A 24 15.89 -24.94 20.17
C ASN A 24 14.93 -23.87 20.67
N LEU A 25 14.89 -23.65 21.99
CA LEU A 25 14.01 -22.65 22.61
C LEU A 25 14.30 -21.23 22.13
N ASN A 26 15.58 -20.86 21.99
CA ASN A 26 15.99 -19.55 21.50
C ASN A 26 15.52 -19.29 20.06
N ALA A 27 15.48 -20.33 19.21
CA ALA A 27 14.99 -20.22 17.84
C ALA A 27 13.47 -20.05 17.79
N GLY A 28 12.74 -20.74 18.67
CA GLY A 28 11.29 -20.56 18.84
C GLY A 28 10.94 -19.14 19.29
N ASN A 29 11.63 -18.62 20.31
CA ASN A 29 11.42 -17.25 20.81
C ASN A 29 11.68 -16.20 19.73
N ALA A 30 12.76 -16.37 18.95
CA ALA A 30 13.05 -15.47 17.83
C ALA A 30 11.97 -15.54 16.74
N ALA A 31 11.48 -16.73 16.37
CA ALA A 31 10.42 -16.89 15.39
C ALA A 31 9.12 -16.19 15.83
N VAL A 32 8.73 -16.35 17.10
CA VAL A 32 7.57 -15.67 17.68
C VAL A 32 7.73 -14.15 17.63
N ALA A 33 8.91 -13.63 18.00
CA ALA A 33 9.19 -12.19 17.94
C ALA A 33 9.05 -11.63 16.51
N PHE A 34 9.55 -12.35 15.49
CA PHE A 34 9.40 -11.94 14.09
C PHE A 34 7.94 -11.96 13.61
N VAL A 35 7.14 -12.94 14.05
CA VAL A 35 5.70 -12.97 13.74
C VAL A 35 4.99 -11.76 14.36
N PHE A 36 5.30 -11.41 15.61
CA PHE A 36 4.74 -10.21 16.23
C PHE A 36 5.16 -8.91 15.53
N LEU A 37 6.42 -8.78 15.13
CA LEU A 37 6.88 -7.65 14.34
C LEU A 37 6.11 -7.54 13.02
N TYR A 38 5.93 -8.66 12.31
CA TYR A 38 5.11 -8.70 11.11
C TYR A 38 3.66 -8.28 11.38
N MET A 39 3.04 -8.78 12.45
CA MET A 39 1.66 -8.44 12.81
C MET A 39 1.49 -6.95 13.11
N ILE A 40 2.46 -6.33 13.79
CA ILE A 40 2.44 -4.89 14.07
C ILE A 40 2.56 -4.08 12.78
N SER A 41 3.52 -4.42 11.91
CA SER A 41 3.71 -3.74 10.62
C SER A 41 2.51 -3.91 9.70
N PHE A 42 1.94 -5.12 9.63
CA PHE A 42 0.74 -5.40 8.84
C PHE A 42 -0.48 -4.67 9.40
N GLY A 43 -0.65 -4.65 10.73
CA GLY A 43 -1.74 -3.96 11.41
C GLY A 43 -1.73 -2.45 11.20
N SER A 44 -0.55 -1.82 11.19
CA SER A 44 -0.43 -0.36 11.02
C SER A 44 -0.59 0.11 9.57
N THR A 45 -0.39 -0.77 8.59
CA THR A 45 -0.41 -0.41 7.16
C THR A 45 -1.51 -1.15 6.42
N CYS A 46 -1.26 -2.41 6.08
CA CYS A 46 -2.08 -3.21 5.18
C CYS A 46 -3.47 -3.57 5.74
N ALA A 47 -3.68 -3.52 7.06
CA ALA A 47 -4.96 -3.90 7.65
C ALA A 47 -6.04 -2.84 7.47
N ALA A 48 -5.71 -1.55 7.63
CA ALA A 48 -6.69 -0.46 7.57
C ALA A 48 -6.68 0.28 6.22
N LEU A 49 -5.49 0.48 5.63
CA LEU A 49 -5.33 1.31 4.43
C LEU A 49 -6.20 0.87 3.25
N PRO A 50 -6.30 -0.41 2.85
CA PRO A 50 -7.06 -0.78 1.66
C PRO A 50 -8.55 -0.48 1.77
N TRP A 51 -9.11 -0.59 2.98
CA TRP A 51 -10.55 -0.39 3.23
C TRP A 51 -10.94 1.08 3.16
N THR A 52 -10.06 1.99 3.56
CA THR A 52 -10.27 3.43 3.44
C THR A 52 -9.91 3.92 2.03
N TYR A 53 -8.77 3.49 1.51
CA TYR A 53 -8.21 3.95 0.24
C TYR A 53 -9.11 3.67 -0.96
N GLN A 54 -9.77 2.50 -1.00
CA GLN A 54 -10.70 2.18 -2.08
C GLN A 54 -11.87 3.18 -2.17
N ASN A 55 -12.29 3.76 -1.04
CA ASN A 55 -13.38 4.75 -1.05
C ASN A 55 -12.93 6.13 -1.52
N GLU A 56 -11.62 6.40 -1.50
CA GLU A 56 -11.02 7.68 -1.92
C GLU A 56 -10.66 7.66 -3.41
N VAL A 57 -10.24 6.50 -3.94
CA VAL A 57 -9.83 6.34 -5.35
C VAL A 57 -11.01 6.28 -6.31
N PHE A 58 -12.13 5.69 -5.90
CA PHE A 58 -13.26 5.57 -6.81
C PHE A 58 -14.06 6.87 -6.91
N PRO A 59 -14.37 7.34 -8.14
CA PRO A 59 -15.21 8.51 -8.34
C PRO A 59 -16.61 8.23 -7.78
N VAL A 60 -17.28 9.29 -7.31
CA VAL A 60 -18.55 9.19 -6.57
C VAL A 60 -19.60 8.35 -7.33
N SER A 61 -19.64 8.46 -8.66
CA SER A 61 -20.59 7.74 -9.53
C SER A 61 -20.36 6.23 -9.60
N ALA A 62 -19.12 5.75 -9.46
CA ALA A 62 -18.75 4.34 -9.61
C ALA A 62 -18.32 3.66 -8.31
N ARG A 63 -18.18 4.42 -7.22
CA ARG A 63 -17.70 3.96 -5.90
C ARG A 63 -18.39 2.70 -5.40
N GLY A 64 -19.72 2.65 -5.45
CA GLY A 64 -20.47 1.48 -5.00
C GLY A 64 -20.11 0.19 -5.75
N ARG A 65 -19.93 0.28 -7.09
CA ARG A 65 -19.57 -0.87 -7.93
C ARG A 65 -18.09 -1.26 -7.74
N GLY A 66 -17.20 -0.27 -7.65
CA GLY A 66 -15.77 -0.48 -7.43
C GLY A 66 -15.48 -1.12 -6.07
N THR A 67 -16.07 -0.60 -5.00
CA THR A 67 -15.92 -1.14 -3.64
C THR A 67 -16.50 -2.55 -3.52
N ALA A 68 -17.64 -2.83 -4.15
CA ALA A 68 -18.21 -4.19 -4.17
C ALA A 68 -17.29 -5.20 -4.86
N LEU A 69 -16.74 -4.85 -6.04
CA LEU A 69 -15.81 -5.72 -6.76
C LEU A 69 -14.52 -5.96 -5.97
N SER A 70 -13.95 -4.91 -5.36
CA SER A 70 -12.79 -5.00 -4.47
C SER A 70 -13.04 -5.96 -3.31
N ALA A 71 -14.20 -5.84 -2.64
CA ALA A 71 -14.60 -6.73 -1.56
C ALA A 71 -14.77 -8.18 -2.04
N CYS A 72 -15.40 -8.41 -3.21
CA CYS A 72 -15.52 -9.75 -3.79
C CYS A 72 -14.15 -10.39 -4.06
N ILE A 73 -13.21 -9.64 -4.64
CA ILE A 73 -11.85 -10.13 -4.91
C ILE A 73 -11.10 -10.42 -3.60
N ASN A 74 -11.26 -9.57 -2.58
CA ASN A 74 -10.66 -9.78 -1.26
C ASN A 74 -11.16 -11.08 -0.61
N TRP A 75 -12.48 -11.27 -0.56
CA TRP A 75 -13.08 -12.47 0.02
C TRP A 75 -12.77 -13.72 -0.81
N PHE A 76 -12.72 -13.60 -2.13
CA PHE A 76 -12.29 -14.68 -3.01
C PHE A 76 -10.84 -15.09 -2.75
N ALA A 77 -9.92 -14.13 -2.58
CA ALA A 77 -8.54 -14.41 -2.23
C ALA A 77 -8.43 -15.10 -0.86
N ASN A 78 -9.20 -14.66 0.13
CA ASN A 78 -9.26 -15.30 1.44
C ASN A 78 -9.79 -16.75 1.35
N PHE A 79 -10.83 -16.99 0.55
CA PHE A 79 -11.35 -18.33 0.29
C PHE A 79 -10.31 -19.21 -0.41
N TRP A 80 -9.66 -18.69 -1.46
CA TRP A 80 -8.64 -19.41 -2.20
C TRP A 80 -7.45 -19.79 -1.30
N LEU A 81 -6.95 -18.85 -0.51
CA LEU A 81 -5.88 -19.12 0.46
C LEU A 81 -6.35 -20.13 1.50
N GLY A 82 -7.56 -20.01 2.06
CA GLY A 82 -8.10 -20.98 3.00
C GLY A 82 -8.13 -22.42 2.46
N LEU A 83 -8.44 -22.58 1.18
CA LEU A 83 -8.50 -23.89 0.52
C LEU A 83 -7.10 -24.47 0.23
N TYR A 84 -6.18 -23.66 -0.31
CA TYR A 84 -4.88 -24.15 -0.79
C TYR A 84 -3.77 -24.10 0.25
N MET A 85 -3.89 -23.27 1.29
CA MET A 85 -2.85 -23.10 2.31
C MET A 85 -2.47 -24.42 3.00
N PRO A 86 -3.41 -25.30 3.42
CA PRO A 86 -3.06 -26.57 4.04
C PRO A 86 -2.20 -27.48 3.15
N GLU A 87 -2.56 -27.58 1.87
CA GLU A 87 -1.82 -28.39 0.90
C GLU A 87 -0.43 -27.78 0.61
N ALA A 88 -0.38 -26.46 0.47
CA ALA A 88 0.85 -25.73 0.20
C ALA A 88 1.85 -25.84 1.36
N LEU A 89 1.38 -25.81 2.61
CA LEU A 89 2.22 -25.99 3.80
C LEU A 89 2.79 -27.40 3.89
N ASN A 90 2.02 -28.44 3.56
CA ASN A 90 2.51 -29.82 3.57
C ASN A 90 3.60 -30.05 2.50
N LYS A 91 3.50 -29.40 1.33
CA LYS A 91 4.46 -29.58 0.22
C LYS A 91 5.68 -28.68 0.33
N ALA A 92 5.48 -27.40 0.67
CA ALA A 92 6.54 -26.38 0.65
C ALA A 92 7.13 -26.08 2.03
N ALA A 93 6.45 -26.50 3.12
CA ALA A 93 6.84 -26.25 4.51
C ALA A 93 7.25 -24.78 4.73
N TRP A 94 8.46 -24.54 5.23
CA TRP A 94 8.97 -23.19 5.52
C TRP A 94 9.18 -22.30 4.28
N LYS A 95 9.26 -22.87 3.08
CA LYS A 95 9.56 -22.10 1.86
C LYS A 95 8.41 -21.17 1.49
N ILE A 96 7.18 -21.50 1.90
CA ILE A 96 6.00 -20.70 1.58
C ILE A 96 6.08 -19.27 2.18
N TYR A 97 6.77 -19.10 3.32
CA TYR A 97 6.94 -17.79 3.93
C TYR A 97 7.78 -16.84 3.06
N PHE A 98 8.71 -17.36 2.25
CA PHE A 98 9.46 -16.53 1.29
C PHE A 98 8.61 -16.10 0.11
N VAL A 99 7.67 -16.94 -0.32
CA VAL A 99 6.70 -16.58 -1.38
C VAL A 99 5.82 -15.44 -0.89
N PHE A 100 5.26 -15.55 0.33
CA PHE A 100 4.45 -14.46 0.92
C PHE A 100 5.26 -13.20 1.16
N GLY A 101 6.50 -13.32 1.67
CA GLY A 101 7.39 -12.16 1.80
C GLY A 101 7.70 -11.49 0.46
N GLY A 102 7.90 -12.26 -0.61
CA GLY A 102 8.07 -11.75 -1.97
C GLY A 102 6.83 -11.02 -2.49
N ILE A 103 5.64 -11.55 -2.24
CA ILE A 103 4.38 -10.89 -2.58
C ILE A 103 4.24 -9.58 -1.81
N CYS A 104 4.56 -9.54 -0.51
CA CYS A 104 4.55 -8.30 0.26
C CYS A 104 5.48 -7.24 -0.34
N ILE A 105 6.72 -7.60 -0.70
CA ILE A 105 7.68 -6.67 -1.31
C ILE A 105 7.18 -6.19 -2.68
N ALA A 106 6.65 -7.10 -3.51
CA ALA A 106 6.08 -6.75 -4.81
C ALA A 106 4.90 -5.77 -4.65
N THR A 107 4.00 -6.01 -3.69
CA THR A 107 2.90 -5.10 -3.39
C THR A 107 3.42 -3.75 -2.91
N SER A 108 4.42 -3.70 -2.03
CA SER A 108 5.04 -2.43 -1.60
C SER A 108 5.62 -1.65 -2.78
N PHE A 109 6.24 -2.33 -3.74
CA PHE A 109 6.76 -1.71 -4.96
C PHE A 109 5.64 -1.17 -5.86
N VAL A 110 4.56 -1.94 -6.05
CA VAL A 110 3.38 -1.48 -6.80
C VAL A 110 2.73 -0.26 -6.14
N THR A 111 2.56 -0.28 -4.82
CA THR A 111 2.05 0.86 -4.07
C THR A 111 2.94 2.09 -4.27
N TYR A 112 4.27 1.94 -4.16
CA TYR A 112 5.20 3.04 -4.37
C TYR A 112 5.13 3.65 -5.79
N LEU A 113 4.88 2.83 -6.81
CA LEU A 113 4.86 3.31 -8.20
C LEU A 113 3.52 3.88 -8.64
N PHE A 114 2.40 3.33 -8.16
CA PHE A 114 1.07 3.58 -8.75
C PHE A 114 0.06 4.24 -7.82
N TYR A 115 0.31 4.32 -6.51
CA TYR A 115 -0.67 4.82 -5.55
C TYR A 115 -0.35 6.28 -5.18
N PRO A 116 -1.17 7.27 -5.59
CA PRO A 116 -1.02 8.65 -5.11
C PRO A 116 -1.36 8.76 -3.63
N GLU A 117 -0.78 9.80 -2.99
CA GLU A 117 -1.10 10.21 -1.62
C GLU A 117 -2.47 10.91 -1.63
N THR A 118 -3.38 10.39 -0.82
CA THR A 118 -4.79 10.83 -0.76
C THR A 118 -5.11 11.56 0.54
N ALA A 119 -4.19 11.58 1.51
CA ALA A 119 -4.42 12.23 2.79
C ALA A 119 -4.60 13.75 2.66
N GLN A 120 -5.59 14.27 3.38
CA GLN A 120 -5.91 15.70 3.49
C GLN A 120 -6.28 16.37 2.15
N ARG A 121 -6.95 15.62 1.27
CA ARG A 121 -7.50 16.12 0.00
C ARG A 121 -9.03 16.00 -0.01
N SER A 122 -9.70 16.91 -0.69
CA SER A 122 -11.13 16.77 -0.92
C SER A 122 -11.40 15.68 -1.99
N LEU A 123 -12.60 15.09 -1.97
CA LEU A 123 -12.99 14.10 -2.98
C LEU A 123 -13.00 14.69 -4.41
N GLU A 124 -13.25 16.00 -4.53
CA GLU A 124 -13.26 16.71 -5.81
C GLU A 124 -11.83 16.91 -6.35
N GLU A 125 -10.86 17.14 -5.47
CA GLU A 125 -9.43 17.24 -5.83
C GLU A 125 -8.81 15.88 -6.18
N LEU A 126 -9.33 14.80 -5.57
CA LEU A 126 -8.95 13.43 -5.89
C LEU A 126 -9.31 13.06 -7.33
N ASP A 127 -10.46 13.52 -7.85
CA ASP A 127 -10.82 13.28 -9.24
C ASP A 127 -9.82 13.94 -10.21
N LEU A 128 -9.18 15.06 -9.83
CA LEU A 128 -8.14 15.73 -10.64
C LEU A 128 -6.86 14.89 -10.76
N LEU A 129 -6.53 14.05 -9.76
CA LEU A 129 -5.37 13.15 -9.80
C LEU A 129 -5.51 12.06 -10.85
N PHE A 130 -6.73 11.68 -11.22
CA PHE A 130 -7.00 10.63 -12.19
C PHE A 130 -7.28 11.15 -13.61
N THR A 131 -6.99 12.44 -13.87
CA THR A 131 -7.15 13.06 -15.19
C THR A 131 -6.20 12.41 -16.22
N PRO A 132 -6.65 12.10 -17.44
CA PRO A 132 -5.86 11.39 -18.46
C PRO A 132 -4.55 12.08 -18.87
N ASN A 133 -4.39 13.38 -18.57
CA ASN A 133 -3.21 14.17 -18.92
C ASN A 133 -2.06 14.06 -17.89
N ARG A 134 -2.29 13.38 -16.76
CA ARG A 134 -1.29 13.19 -15.68
C ARG A 134 -0.50 11.89 -15.89
N ARG A 135 0.73 11.83 -15.38
CA ARG A 135 1.60 10.64 -15.50
C ARG A 135 1.02 9.49 -14.69
N LYS A 136 0.96 8.29 -15.29
CA LYS A 136 0.46 7.07 -14.61
C LYS A 136 1.38 6.53 -13.52
N LEU A 137 2.67 6.84 -13.62
CA LEU A 137 3.67 6.48 -12.62
C LEU A 137 3.77 7.63 -11.60
N VAL A 138 3.17 7.40 -10.44
CA VAL A 138 3.04 8.37 -9.35
C VAL A 138 4.41 8.74 -8.78
N CYS A 139 5.35 7.79 -8.72
CA CYS A 139 6.70 8.06 -8.21
C CYS A 139 7.46 9.17 -8.98
N PHE A 140 7.11 9.43 -10.24
CA PHE A 140 7.67 10.52 -11.04
C PHE A 140 6.83 11.79 -11.03
N ASP A 141 5.66 11.75 -10.41
CA ASP A 141 4.78 12.87 -10.18
C ASP A 141 4.84 13.25 -8.69
N TRP A 142 5.80 14.12 -8.38
CA TRP A 142 6.06 14.54 -7.00
C TRP A 142 4.84 15.21 -6.34
N GLU A 143 3.98 15.87 -7.12
CA GLU A 143 2.76 16.52 -6.61
C GLU A 143 1.71 15.50 -6.16
N ALA A 144 1.64 14.35 -6.84
CA ALA A 144 0.75 13.27 -6.48
C ALA A 144 1.19 12.52 -5.20
N CYS A 145 2.47 12.64 -4.82
CA CYS A 145 3.03 12.04 -3.60
C CYS A 145 2.99 12.96 -2.36
N GLN A 146 2.71 14.26 -2.52
CA GLN A 146 2.73 15.22 -1.42
C GLN A 146 1.38 15.28 -0.67
N LYS A 147 1.43 15.42 0.64
CA LYS A 147 0.23 15.61 1.48
C LYS A 147 -0.38 16.99 1.28
N GLY A 148 -1.71 17.07 1.38
CA GLY A 148 -2.47 18.33 1.33
C GLY A 148 -3.17 18.61 0.00
N SER A 149 -4.02 19.65 0.01
CA SER A 149 -4.81 20.13 -1.13
C SER A 149 -3.93 20.62 -2.28
N LEU A 150 -4.26 20.21 -3.50
CA LEU A 150 -3.59 20.69 -4.72
C LEU A 150 -4.03 22.12 -5.04
N LEU A 151 -5.33 22.41 -4.94
CA LEU A 151 -5.88 23.70 -5.34
C LEU A 151 -5.37 24.84 -4.47
N HIS A 152 -5.24 24.64 -3.16
CA HIS A 152 -4.72 25.68 -2.27
C HIS A 152 -3.31 26.12 -2.67
N ARG A 153 -2.49 25.18 -3.16
CA ARG A 153 -1.10 25.45 -3.58
C ARG A 153 -1.06 26.12 -4.94
N ASP A 154 -1.99 25.79 -5.82
CA ASP A 154 -2.16 26.47 -7.09
C ASP A 154 -2.59 27.93 -6.87
N PHE A 155 -3.53 28.20 -5.95
CA PHE A 155 -3.94 29.57 -5.59
C PHE A 155 -2.80 30.37 -4.96
N GLU A 156 -2.10 29.83 -3.97
CA GLU A 156 -0.92 30.47 -3.38
C GLU A 156 0.18 30.73 -4.43
N GLY A 157 0.41 29.77 -5.34
CA GLY A 157 1.37 29.92 -6.43
C GLY A 157 0.99 31.04 -7.40
N VAL A 158 -0.29 31.17 -7.76
CA VAL A 158 -0.79 32.23 -8.64
C VAL A 158 -0.71 33.59 -7.95
N GLU A 159 -1.06 33.70 -6.66
CA GLU A 159 -0.94 34.95 -5.91
C GLU A 159 0.52 35.42 -5.81
N VAL A 160 1.45 34.50 -5.53
CA VAL A 160 2.90 34.80 -5.49
C VAL A 160 3.42 35.19 -6.87
N ALA A 161 2.97 34.51 -7.94
CA ALA A 161 3.34 34.87 -9.31
C ALA A 161 2.85 36.29 -9.67
N GLN A 162 1.61 36.63 -9.33
CA GLN A 162 1.04 37.95 -9.54
C GLN A 162 1.80 39.04 -8.76
N GLN A 163 2.15 38.76 -7.50
CA GLN A 163 2.94 39.66 -6.65
C GLN A 163 4.35 39.88 -7.21
N LEU A 164 5.00 38.82 -7.71
CA LEU A 164 6.31 38.90 -8.35
C LEU A 164 6.26 39.70 -9.65
N GLU A 165 5.26 39.48 -10.51
CA GLU A 165 5.09 40.28 -11.72
C GLU A 165 4.85 41.76 -11.38
N THR A 166 4.01 42.03 -10.38
CA THR A 166 3.75 43.40 -9.92
C THR A 166 5.02 44.05 -9.34
N ALA A 167 5.80 43.31 -8.56
CA ALA A 167 7.09 43.77 -8.02
C ALA A 167 8.14 43.98 -9.12
N LEU A 168 8.16 43.14 -10.17
CA LEU A 168 9.05 43.30 -11.32
C LEU A 168 8.67 44.53 -12.16
N VAL A 169 7.38 44.81 -12.34
CA VAL A 169 6.89 46.01 -13.03
C VAL A 169 7.23 47.28 -12.25
N MET A 170 7.09 47.25 -10.91
CA MET A 170 7.47 48.39 -10.05
C MET A 170 9.00 48.56 -9.90
N GLY A 171 9.77 47.47 -10.03
CA GLY A 171 11.23 47.44 -9.87
C GLY A 171 12.04 47.85 -11.10
N GLY A 172 11.41 48.11 -12.25
CA GLY A 172 12.06 48.74 -13.40
C GLY A 172 13.14 47.90 -14.13
N ILE A 173 13.14 46.57 -14.01
CA ILE A 173 14.04 45.71 -14.80
C ILE A 173 13.28 45.20 -16.03
N GLN A 174 13.50 45.85 -17.17
CA GLN A 174 13.11 45.33 -18.48
C GLN A 174 13.81 44.00 -18.71
N LYS A 175 13.05 42.94 -19.04
CA LYS A 175 13.61 41.68 -19.55
C LYS A 175 14.38 41.99 -20.83
N THR A 176 15.71 41.98 -20.76
CA THR A 176 16.56 41.90 -21.94
C THR A 176 16.48 40.48 -22.50
N VAL A 177 16.17 40.43 -23.80
CA VAL A 177 16.12 39.31 -24.74
C VAL A 177 17.09 38.17 -24.43
#